data_AF-A0A6J7N5X3-F1
#
_entry.id   AF-A0A6J7N5X3-F1
#
_cell.length_a   1.000
_cell.length_b   1.000
_cell.length_c   1.000
_cell.angle_alpha   90.00
_cell.angle_beta   90.00
_cell.angle_gamma   90.00
#
_symmetry.space_group_name_H-M   'P 1'
#
loop_
_entity.id
_entity.type
_entity.pdbx_description
1 polymer ?
#
loop_
_entity_poly.entity_id
_entity_poly.type
_entity_poly.pdbx_seq_one_letter_code
_entity_poly.pdbx_strand_id
1 'polypeptide(L)'
;MLDKLRERLITTNINYRHISAGILLIVTALYTITSISWVVGSGANSPVLTGKGVVLPAFLAIESDAKTMVIRPRTTGEEVSLNYYIARGGDATLAQPDMAPADREQISTAVQEIADGSGLTASTTFAVHGIKYLFLKSPIDENIARVIDGLGGFSRASSTSAGIVWETSIDTGEILFTNLSGKTSVLPLGTLGITVNEPGELTVTENFSRGWRAMQDGSRLERKRNVDGLPVFTVTKPGLVTMMYDGTSRRALVSFQFIVLVTVMVLALPAGRRRREIEDAELA
;
A
#
# COMPACT_ATOMS: atom_id res chain seq x y z
N MET A 1 9.53 23.98 -57.80
CA MET A 1 9.00 22.75 -57.14
C MET A 1 7.74 23.07 -56.32
N LEU A 2 7.75 24.14 -55.52
CA LEU A 2 6.59 24.67 -54.79
C LEU A 2 5.39 25.04 -55.69
N ASP A 3 5.62 25.60 -56.89
CA ASP A 3 4.52 25.96 -57.79
C ASP A 3 3.74 24.75 -58.35
N LYS A 4 4.43 23.63 -58.62
CA LYS A 4 3.79 22.38 -59.05
C LYS A 4 2.98 21.72 -57.91
N LEU A 5 3.43 21.88 -56.67
CA LEU A 5 2.68 21.44 -55.48
C LEU A 5 1.42 22.29 -55.29
N ARG A 6 1.54 23.62 -55.45
CA ARG A 6 0.43 24.56 -55.40
C ARG A 6 -0.63 24.25 -56.46
N GLU A 7 -0.22 24.01 -57.70
CA GLU A 7 -1.14 23.72 -58.80
C GLU A 7 -1.84 22.37 -58.61
N ARG A 8 -1.14 21.33 -58.13
CA ARG A 8 -1.76 20.06 -57.73
C ARG A 8 -2.75 20.22 -56.58
N LEU A 9 -2.40 21.00 -55.55
CA LEU A 9 -3.28 21.28 -54.40
C LEU A 9 -4.56 22.02 -54.82
N ILE A 10 -4.46 22.93 -55.80
CA ILE A 10 -5.62 23.66 -56.35
C ILE A 10 -6.54 22.72 -57.15
N THR A 11 -5.98 21.72 -57.84
CA THR A 11 -6.77 20.75 -58.62
C THR A 11 -7.32 19.57 -57.81
N THR A 12 -6.90 19.40 -56.55
CA THR A 12 -7.31 18.25 -55.73
C THR A 12 -8.56 18.60 -54.93
N ASN A 13 -9.70 18.00 -55.28
CA ASN A 13 -10.95 18.13 -54.52
C ASN A 13 -10.77 17.71 -53.06
N ILE A 14 -11.38 18.44 -52.13
CA ILE A 14 -11.41 18.08 -50.70
C ILE A 14 -12.08 16.72 -50.55
N ASN A 15 -11.26 15.69 -50.36
CA ASN A 15 -11.69 14.32 -50.14
C ASN A 15 -11.82 14.03 -48.63
N TYR A 16 -12.62 13.03 -48.25
CA TYR A 16 -12.76 12.52 -46.87
C TYR A 16 -11.42 12.34 -46.14
N ARG A 17 -10.35 11.98 -46.87
CA ARG A 17 -8.98 11.87 -46.34
C ARG A 17 -8.41 13.17 -45.77
N HIS A 18 -8.76 14.33 -46.32
CA HIS A 18 -8.32 15.64 -45.82
C HIS A 18 -9.10 16.02 -44.56
N ILE A 19 -10.40 15.70 -44.54
CA ILE A 19 -11.27 15.91 -43.37
C ILE A 19 -10.81 15.02 -42.22
N SER A 20 -10.50 13.75 -42.48
CA SER A 20 -10.00 12.82 -41.45
C SER A 20 -8.62 13.22 -40.93
N ALA A 21 -7.72 13.70 -41.79
CA ALA A 21 -6.43 14.25 -41.37
C ALA A 21 -6.60 15.50 -40.49
N GLY A 22 -7.52 16.40 -40.85
CA GLY A 22 -7.86 17.57 -40.03
C GLY A 22 -8.40 17.19 -38.65
N ILE A 23 -9.32 16.23 -38.59
CA ILE A 23 -9.87 15.71 -37.34
C ILE A 23 -8.76 15.07 -36.49
N LEU A 24 -7.90 14.25 -37.09
CA LEU A 24 -6.77 13.62 -36.38
C LEU A 24 -5.84 14.68 -35.78
N LEU A 25 -5.56 15.76 -36.50
CA LEU A 25 -4.70 16.85 -36.02
C LEU A 25 -5.34 17.55 -34.81
N ILE A 26 -6.65 17.82 -34.88
CA ILE A 26 -7.42 18.41 -33.78
C ILE A 26 -7.40 17.50 -32.54
N VAL A 27 -7.70 16.21 -32.70
CA VAL A 27 -7.69 15.22 -31.60
C VAL A 27 -6.30 15.13 -30.99
N THR A 28 -5.25 15.10 -31.82
CA THR A 28 -3.86 15.06 -31.34
C THR A 28 -3.53 16.30 -30.53
N ALA A 29 -3.87 17.49 -31.02
CA ALA A 29 -3.64 18.76 -30.32
C ALA A 29 -4.37 18.84 -28.97
N LEU A 30 -5.65 18.42 -28.94
CA LEU A 30 -6.44 18.30 -27.72
C LEU A 30 -5.80 17.32 -26.73
N TYR A 31 -5.31 16.16 -27.20
CA TYR A 31 -4.61 15.20 -26.37
C TYR A 31 -3.32 15.77 -25.77
N THR A 32 -2.51 16.50 -26.54
CA THR A 32 -1.28 17.13 -26.03
C THR A 32 -1.60 18.18 -24.96
N ILE A 33 -2.58 19.06 -25.23
CA ILE A 33 -2.99 20.10 -24.26
C ILE A 33 -3.50 19.45 -22.98
N THR A 34 -4.32 18.41 -23.10
CA THR A 34 -4.90 17.71 -21.94
C THR A 34 -3.81 16.97 -21.15
N SER A 35 -2.87 16.31 -21.83
CA SER A 35 -1.74 15.63 -21.18
C SER A 35 -0.81 16.59 -20.46
N ILE A 36 -0.44 17.72 -21.09
CA ILE A 36 0.38 18.76 -20.46
C ILE A 36 -0.37 19.34 -19.24
N SER A 37 -1.66 19.64 -19.39
CA SER A 37 -2.49 20.13 -18.29
C SER A 37 -2.55 19.13 -17.14
N TRP A 38 -2.64 17.84 -17.44
CA TRP A 38 -2.65 16.78 -16.42
C TRP A 38 -1.30 16.67 -15.70
N VAL A 39 -0.18 16.69 -16.43
CA VAL A 39 1.17 16.64 -15.86
C VAL A 39 1.45 17.85 -14.97
N VAL A 40 1.10 19.07 -15.40
CA VAL A 40 1.38 20.30 -14.67
C VAL A 40 0.43 20.53 -13.50
N GLY A 41 -0.85 20.18 -13.64
CA GLY A 41 -1.87 20.46 -12.62
C GLY A 41 -1.86 19.45 -11.46
N SER A 42 -2.30 18.23 -11.74
CA SER A 42 -2.66 17.25 -10.69
C SER A 42 -1.86 15.96 -10.74
N GLY A 43 -1.32 15.59 -11.90
CA GLY A 43 -0.49 14.41 -12.10
C GLY A 43 0.88 14.52 -11.42
N ALA A 44 1.40 15.75 -11.27
CA ALA A 44 2.61 16.01 -10.50
C ALA A 44 2.46 15.72 -9.00
N ASN A 45 1.24 15.63 -8.46
CA ASN A 45 0.99 15.17 -7.09
C ASN A 45 0.79 13.64 -7.05
N SER A 46 1.67 12.91 -7.72
CA SER A 46 1.63 11.45 -7.74
C SER A 46 1.80 10.88 -6.32
N PRO A 47 1.03 9.83 -5.96
CA PRO A 47 1.24 9.06 -4.73
C PRO A 47 2.66 8.50 -4.60
N VAL A 48 3.39 8.36 -5.72
CA VAL A 48 4.72 7.74 -5.82
C VAL A 48 5.86 8.78 -5.81
N LEU A 49 5.60 10.02 -5.37
CA LEU A 49 6.70 10.98 -5.20
C LEU A 49 7.69 10.49 -4.13
N THR A 50 8.94 10.27 -4.55
CA THR A 50 10.09 9.85 -3.73
C THR A 50 10.48 10.87 -2.63
N GLY A 51 9.74 11.97 -2.48
CA GLY A 51 10.06 13.08 -1.56
C GLY A 51 9.00 13.38 -0.50
N LYS A 52 7.96 12.56 -0.32
CA LYS A 52 7.06 12.75 0.83
C LYS A 52 7.82 12.35 2.09
N GLY A 53 8.26 13.37 2.83
CA GLY A 53 9.05 13.25 4.05
C GLY A 53 8.45 12.25 5.04
N VAL A 54 9.35 11.65 5.82
CA VAL A 54 9.11 10.58 6.79
C VAL A 54 7.70 10.67 7.37
N VAL A 55 6.92 9.65 7.02
CA VAL A 55 5.48 9.55 7.29
C VAL A 55 5.21 9.50 8.81
N LEU A 56 6.24 9.14 9.58
CA LEU A 56 6.27 9.07 11.04
C LEU A 56 7.30 10.05 11.65
N PRO A 57 7.08 10.56 12.87
CA PRO A 57 8.11 11.25 13.64
C PRO A 57 9.39 10.40 13.79
N ALA A 58 10.55 11.06 13.89
CA ALA A 58 11.86 10.40 13.87
C ALA A 58 12.02 9.28 14.92
N PHE A 59 11.40 9.38 16.09
CA PHE A 59 11.51 8.34 17.13
C PHE A 59 10.71 7.07 16.80
N LEU A 60 9.59 7.17 16.09
CA LEU A 60 8.84 6.00 15.62
C LEU A 60 9.54 5.31 14.45
N ALA A 61 10.32 6.07 13.68
CA ALA A 61 11.11 5.52 12.57
C ALA A 61 12.30 4.67 13.06
N ILE A 62 12.73 4.80 14.32
CA ILE A 62 13.82 4.01 14.89
C ILE A 62 13.37 2.60 15.23
N GLU A 63 12.10 2.42 15.61
CA GLU A 63 11.59 1.10 15.96
C GLU A 63 11.16 0.34 14.69
N SER A 64 12.06 -0.52 14.22
CA SER A 64 11.94 -1.22 12.95
C SER A 64 10.95 -2.39 12.92
N ASP A 65 10.29 -2.70 14.05
CA ASP A 65 9.36 -3.83 14.18
C ASP A 65 7.98 -3.41 14.75
N ALA A 66 7.72 -2.11 14.79
CA ALA A 66 6.47 -1.57 15.33
C ALA A 66 5.53 -1.10 14.21
N LYS A 67 4.27 -1.56 14.26
CA LYS A 67 3.20 -0.97 13.44
C LYS A 67 2.65 0.25 14.15
N THR A 68 2.55 1.35 13.42
CA THR A 68 1.96 2.60 13.89
C THR A 68 0.68 2.88 13.12
N MET A 69 -0.44 3.01 13.82
CA MET A 69 -1.66 3.55 13.27
C MET A 69 -1.53 5.07 13.19
N VAL A 70 -1.66 5.64 12.00
CA VAL A 70 -1.63 7.09 11.84
C VAL A 70 -3.00 7.60 11.47
N ILE A 71 -3.56 8.46 12.32
CA ILE A 71 -4.84 9.11 12.12
C ILE A 71 -4.60 10.55 11.68
N ARG A 72 -5.33 10.96 10.64
CA ARG A 72 -5.37 12.33 10.14
C ARG A 72 -6.82 12.81 10.07
N PRO A 73 -7.21 13.82 10.87
CA PRO A 73 -8.49 14.46 10.68
C PRO A 73 -8.51 15.18 9.31
N ARG A 74 -9.60 15.03 8.58
CA ARG A 74 -9.86 15.71 7.31
C ARG A 74 -11.26 16.29 7.33
N THR A 75 -11.32 17.59 7.47
CA THR A 75 -12.55 18.35 7.26
C THR A 75 -12.76 18.56 5.76
N THR A 76 -13.86 18.04 5.23
CA THR A 76 -14.28 18.30 3.85
C THR A 76 -15.64 19.02 3.88
N GLY A 77 -15.62 20.35 3.77
CA GLY A 77 -16.82 21.16 3.99
C GLY A 77 -17.27 21.10 5.46
N GLU A 78 -18.51 20.70 5.71
CA GLU A 78 -19.08 20.52 7.06
C GLU A 78 -18.86 19.12 7.65
N GLU A 79 -18.44 18.14 6.84
CA GLU A 79 -18.19 16.77 7.31
C GLU A 79 -16.75 16.62 7.80
N VAL A 80 -16.60 16.25 9.08
CA VAL A 80 -15.33 15.83 9.67
C VAL A 80 -15.15 14.34 9.40
N SER A 81 -14.23 14.00 8.50
CA SER A 81 -13.85 12.62 8.20
C SER A 81 -12.47 12.30 8.78
N LEU A 82 -12.24 11.06 9.19
CA LEU A 82 -10.94 10.61 9.66
C LEU A 82 -10.31 9.72 8.60
N ASN A 83 -9.13 10.11 8.11
CA ASN A 83 -8.31 9.22 7.29
C ASN A 83 -7.33 8.53 8.23
N TYR A 84 -7.20 7.22 8.09
CA TYR A 84 -6.17 6.48 8.79
C TYR A 84 -5.32 5.68 7.80
N TYR A 85 -4.10 5.35 8.20
CA TYR A 85 -3.27 4.38 7.52
C TYR A 85 -2.33 3.71 8.52
N ILE A 86 -1.95 2.47 8.24
CA ILE A 86 -1.03 1.71 9.09
C ILE A 86 0.36 1.84 8.49
N ALA A 87 1.24 2.53 9.21
CA ALA A 87 2.66 2.58 8.90
C ALA A 87 3.37 1.38 9.54
N ARG A 88 4.32 0.81 8.81
CA ARG A 88 5.25 -0.20 9.35
C ARG A 88 6.58 0.50 9.60
N GLY A 89 7.11 0.38 10.82
CA GLY A 89 8.50 0.70 11.08
C GLY A 89 9.37 -0.34 10.40
N GLY A 90 10.48 0.06 9.76
CA GLY A 90 11.45 -0.84 9.15
C GLY A 90 11.36 -0.99 7.62
N ASP A 91 12.43 -1.56 7.08
CA ASP A 91 12.54 -1.91 5.66
C ASP A 91 11.67 -3.14 5.33
N ALA A 92 11.21 -3.25 4.08
CA ALA A 92 10.49 -4.44 3.63
C ALA A 92 11.40 -5.68 3.71
N THR A 93 11.03 -6.66 4.54
CA THR A 93 11.80 -7.90 4.71
C THR A 93 11.22 -9.08 3.95
N LEU A 94 12.02 -10.14 3.73
CA LEU A 94 11.52 -11.40 3.19
C LEU A 94 10.48 -12.00 4.14
N ALA A 95 9.36 -12.47 3.58
CA ALA A 95 8.16 -12.95 4.29
C ALA A 95 7.15 -11.88 4.72
N GLN A 96 7.34 -10.60 4.34
CA GLN A 96 6.29 -9.60 4.44
C GLN A 96 5.53 -9.45 3.11
N PRO A 97 4.24 -9.07 3.13
CA PRO A 97 3.53 -8.69 1.91
C PRO A 97 4.06 -7.35 1.37
N ASP A 98 4.41 -7.30 0.08
CA ASP A 98 4.94 -6.10 -0.62
C ASP A 98 3.95 -4.90 -0.72
N MET A 99 2.77 -4.99 -0.10
CA MET A 99 1.75 -3.94 -0.10
C MET A 99 1.09 -3.83 1.26
N ALA A 100 0.63 -2.62 1.57
CA ALA A 100 -0.34 -2.42 2.63
C ALA A 100 -1.55 -3.33 2.39
N PRO A 101 -1.98 -4.11 3.39
CA PRO A 101 -3.17 -4.93 3.29
C PRO A 101 -4.41 -4.07 3.04
N ALA A 102 -5.47 -4.65 2.48
CA ALA A 102 -6.78 -4.01 2.47
C ALA A 102 -7.24 -3.71 3.91
N ASP A 103 -7.93 -2.59 4.08
CA ASP A 103 -8.44 -2.13 5.38
C ASP A 103 -9.26 -3.23 6.06
N ARG A 104 -9.00 -3.44 7.35
CA ARG A 104 -9.76 -4.40 8.17
C ARG A 104 -10.99 -3.70 8.71
N GLU A 105 -12.15 -4.31 8.54
CA GLU A 105 -13.39 -3.78 9.14
C GLU A 105 -13.22 -3.58 10.65
N GLN A 106 -12.60 -4.52 11.37
CA GLN A 106 -12.39 -4.37 12.82
C GLN A 106 -11.52 -3.17 13.20
N ILE A 107 -10.47 -2.88 12.42
CA ILE A 107 -9.62 -1.71 12.64
C ILE A 107 -10.38 -0.43 12.31
N SER A 108 -11.13 -0.44 11.20
CA SER A 108 -11.95 0.70 10.79
C SER A 108 -13.01 1.04 11.83
N THR A 109 -13.69 0.02 12.36
CA THR A 109 -14.67 0.16 13.44
C THR A 109 -14.00 0.68 14.70
N ALA A 110 -12.84 0.15 15.09
CA ALA A 110 -12.12 0.66 16.27
C ALA A 110 -11.70 2.14 16.12
N VAL A 111 -11.26 2.56 14.93
CA VAL A 111 -10.93 3.97 14.65
C VAL A 111 -12.20 4.84 14.72
N GLN A 112 -13.32 4.36 14.21
CA GLN A 112 -14.61 5.05 14.30
C GLN A 112 -15.09 5.17 15.76
N GLU A 113 -15.00 4.09 16.55
CA GLU A 113 -15.36 4.11 17.96
C GLU A 113 -14.45 5.05 18.78
N ILE A 114 -13.16 5.16 18.43
CA ILE A 114 -12.28 6.19 19.00
C ILE A 114 -12.77 7.59 18.64
N ALA A 115 -13.19 7.82 17.39
CA ALA A 115 -13.71 9.12 16.98
C ALA A 115 -14.99 9.50 17.74
N ASP A 116 -15.87 8.51 17.95
CA ASP A 116 -17.19 8.69 18.56
C ASP A 116 -17.13 8.70 20.10
N GLY A 117 -15.97 8.40 20.70
CA GLY A 117 -15.80 8.35 22.16
C GLY A 117 -16.23 7.04 22.82
N SER A 118 -16.53 6.01 22.04
CA SER A 118 -17.03 4.70 22.51
C SER A 118 -16.00 3.57 22.45
N GLY A 119 -14.78 3.84 21.99
CA GLY A 119 -13.72 2.85 21.70
C GLY A 119 -13.03 2.19 22.91
N LEU A 120 -13.81 1.68 23.88
CA LEU A 120 -13.28 1.04 25.09
C LEU A 120 -12.38 -0.18 24.81
N THR A 121 -12.61 -0.87 23.70
CA THR A 121 -11.85 -2.06 23.26
C THR A 121 -10.83 -1.76 22.16
N ALA A 122 -10.71 -0.51 21.71
CA ALA A 122 -9.84 -0.16 20.59
C ALA A 122 -8.37 -0.52 20.83
N SER A 123 -7.88 -0.35 22.07
CA SER A 123 -6.52 -0.75 22.47
C SER A 123 -6.29 -2.26 22.33
N THR A 124 -7.28 -3.09 22.70
CA THR A 124 -7.21 -4.55 22.51
C THR A 124 -7.22 -4.94 21.04
N THR A 125 -8.09 -4.33 20.23
CA THR A 125 -8.15 -4.56 18.78
C THR A 125 -6.82 -4.19 18.11
N PHE A 126 -6.21 -3.07 18.51
CA PHE A 126 -4.91 -2.64 17.99
C PHE A 126 -3.80 -3.62 18.39
N ALA A 127 -3.77 -4.08 19.64
CA ALA A 127 -2.78 -5.04 20.12
C ALA A 127 -2.85 -6.38 19.38
N VAL A 128 -4.06 -6.95 19.22
CA VAL A 128 -4.29 -8.19 18.46
C VAL A 128 -3.81 -8.04 17.01
N HIS A 129 -3.93 -6.84 16.45
CA HIS A 129 -3.50 -6.53 15.10
C HIS A 129 -2.04 -6.06 14.96
N GLY A 130 -1.24 -6.12 16.03
CA GLY A 130 0.18 -5.79 15.96
C GLY A 130 0.47 -4.29 15.97
N ILE A 131 -0.52 -3.44 16.27
CA ILE A 131 -0.40 -1.97 16.30
C ILE A 131 0.09 -1.51 17.68
N LYS A 132 1.36 -1.14 17.75
CA LYS A 132 2.01 -0.69 18.98
C LYS A 132 1.76 0.79 19.27
N TYR A 133 1.74 1.61 18.22
CA TYR A 133 1.60 3.06 18.37
C TYR A 133 0.38 3.60 17.65
N LEU A 134 -0.23 4.62 18.24
CA LEU A 134 -1.26 5.44 17.65
C LEU A 134 -0.71 6.87 17.50
N PHE A 135 -0.65 7.38 16.28
CA PHE A 135 -0.16 8.71 15.97
C PHE A 135 -1.29 9.57 15.40
N LEU A 136 -1.69 10.60 16.15
CA LEU A 136 -2.59 11.64 15.66
C LEU A 136 -1.78 12.77 15.04
N LYS A 137 -1.83 12.87 13.71
CA LYS A 137 -1.03 13.85 12.96
C LYS A 137 -1.66 15.24 13.02
N SER A 138 -0.80 16.26 13.17
CA SER A 138 -1.19 17.67 13.09
C SER A 138 -1.79 18.04 11.71
N PRO A 139 -2.82 18.92 11.64
CA PRO A 139 -3.46 19.65 12.75
C PRO A 139 -4.28 18.74 13.67
N ILE A 140 -4.12 18.93 14.99
CA ILE A 140 -4.72 18.06 16.02
C ILE A 140 -6.13 18.55 16.34
N ASP A 141 -7.10 17.63 16.37
CA ASP A 141 -8.39 17.88 17.00
C ASP A 141 -8.28 17.57 18.50
N GLU A 142 -8.43 18.60 19.34
CA GLU A 142 -8.33 18.46 20.80
C GLU A 142 -9.41 17.56 21.39
N ASN A 143 -10.56 17.44 20.74
CA ASN A 143 -11.63 16.55 21.19
C ASN A 143 -11.18 15.09 21.04
N ILE A 144 -10.65 14.73 19.87
CA ILE A 144 -10.13 13.38 19.60
C ILE A 144 -8.95 13.07 20.53
N ALA A 145 -8.03 14.02 20.72
CA ALA A 145 -6.90 13.82 21.64
C ALA A 145 -7.35 13.55 23.08
N ARG A 146 -8.37 14.29 23.57
CA ARG A 146 -8.95 14.09 24.90
C ARG A 146 -9.66 12.75 25.03
N VAL A 147 -10.36 12.31 23.98
CA VAL A 147 -10.99 11.00 23.94
C VAL A 147 -9.93 9.91 24.07
N ILE A 148 -8.88 9.94 23.25
CA ILE A 148 -7.80 8.94 23.30
C ILE A 148 -7.11 8.94 24.68
N ASP A 149 -6.86 10.11 25.27
CA ASP A 149 -6.31 10.19 26.64
C ASP A 149 -7.23 9.59 27.71
N GLY A 150 -8.55 9.63 27.48
CA GLY A 150 -9.56 9.04 28.37
C GLY A 150 -9.80 7.55 28.14
N LEU A 151 -9.37 6.99 27.00
CA LEU A 151 -9.51 5.57 26.69
C LEU A 151 -8.47 4.75 27.46
N GLY A 152 -8.91 3.66 28.07
CA GLY A 152 -8.03 2.71 28.73
C GLY A 152 -7.16 1.94 27.73
N GLY A 153 -5.90 1.67 28.11
CA GLY A 153 -4.97 0.87 27.31
C GLY A 153 -4.17 1.65 26.25
N PHE A 154 -4.30 2.98 26.23
CA PHE A 154 -3.36 3.87 25.54
C PHE A 154 -2.63 4.73 26.57
N SER A 155 -1.32 4.86 26.39
CA SER A 155 -0.47 5.72 27.24
C SER A 155 0.25 6.73 26.37
N ARG A 156 0.25 8.01 26.76
CA ARG A 156 0.87 9.06 25.94
C ARG A 156 2.40 8.88 25.94
N ALA A 157 2.97 8.57 24.78
CA ALA A 157 4.40 8.34 24.59
C ALA A 157 5.13 9.62 24.19
N SER A 158 4.51 10.49 23.38
CA SER A 158 5.12 11.74 22.94
C SER A 158 4.08 12.77 22.49
N SER A 159 4.42 14.05 22.61
CA SER A 159 3.65 15.17 22.07
C SER A 159 4.61 16.17 21.44
N THR A 160 4.45 16.40 20.13
CA THR A 160 5.35 17.25 19.34
C THR A 160 4.56 18.16 18.40
N SER A 161 5.25 19.10 17.74
CA SER A 161 4.63 19.93 16.70
C SER A 161 4.08 19.11 15.51
N ALA A 162 4.59 17.89 15.29
CA ALA A 162 4.11 17.00 14.24
C ALA A 162 2.79 16.28 14.59
N GLY A 163 2.48 16.16 15.89
CA GLY A 163 1.33 15.40 16.39
C GLY A 163 1.59 14.77 17.76
N ILE A 164 0.62 14.00 18.23
CA ILE A 164 0.65 13.27 19.52
C ILE A 164 0.73 11.76 19.24
N VAL A 165 1.54 11.06 20.01
CA VAL A 165 1.71 9.61 19.92
C VAL A 165 1.33 8.96 21.24
N TRP A 166 0.52 7.91 21.15
CA TRP A 166 0.21 7.00 22.24
C TRP A 166 0.78 5.62 21.95
N GLU A 167 1.20 4.93 23.01
CA GLU A 167 1.62 3.54 23.01
C GLU A 167 0.50 2.67 23.58
N THR A 168 0.20 1.59 22.87
CA THR A 168 -0.73 0.55 23.34
C THR A 168 -0.11 -0.16 24.54
N SER A 169 -0.81 -0.19 25.67
CA SER A 169 -0.28 -0.77 26.92
C SER A 169 -0.18 -2.30 26.91
N ILE A 170 -0.72 -2.97 25.89
CA ILE A 170 -0.69 -4.42 25.72
C ILE A 170 0.51 -4.79 24.85
N ASP A 171 1.24 -5.82 25.24
CA ASP A 171 2.36 -6.35 24.46
C ASP A 171 1.92 -6.68 23.04
N THR A 172 2.64 -6.11 22.08
CA THR A 172 2.27 -6.10 20.66
C THR A 172 3.49 -6.46 19.81
N GLY A 173 3.29 -7.18 18.71
CA GLY A 173 4.36 -7.49 17.75
C GLY A 173 3.86 -8.10 16.45
N GLU A 174 4.78 -8.43 15.55
CA GLU A 174 4.44 -9.12 14.30
C GLU A 174 3.90 -10.54 14.53
N ILE A 175 4.42 -11.22 15.56
CA ILE A 175 4.12 -12.61 15.86
C ILE A 175 3.78 -12.77 17.34
N LEU A 176 2.56 -13.25 17.58
CA LEU A 176 2.05 -13.57 18.90
C LEU A 176 2.01 -15.09 19.05
N PHE A 177 2.52 -15.58 20.17
CA PHE A 177 2.48 -16.99 20.53
C PHE A 177 1.58 -17.20 21.74
N THR A 178 0.58 -18.06 21.56
CA THR A 178 -0.35 -18.46 22.61
C THR A 178 -0.06 -19.91 22.97
N ASN A 179 0.36 -20.14 24.21
CA ASN A 179 0.63 -21.50 24.67
C ASN A 179 -0.66 -22.28 24.97
N LEU A 180 -0.53 -23.58 25.25
CA LEU A 180 -1.68 -24.43 25.59
C LEU A 180 -2.43 -24.00 26.86
N SER A 181 -1.81 -23.18 27.72
CA SER A 181 -2.44 -22.59 28.91
C SER A 181 -3.18 -21.28 28.61
N GLY A 182 -3.16 -20.80 27.35
CA GLY A 182 -3.80 -19.56 26.94
C GLY A 182 -2.99 -18.29 27.23
N LYS A 183 -1.72 -18.42 27.66
CA LYS A 183 -0.83 -17.27 27.86
C LYS A 183 -0.26 -16.81 26.52
N THR A 184 -0.47 -15.53 26.19
CA THR A 184 0.09 -14.89 25.00
C THR A 184 1.45 -14.26 25.30
N SER A 185 2.38 -14.35 24.35
CA SER A 185 3.70 -13.70 24.40
C SER A 185 4.12 -13.27 22.99
N VAL A 186 4.96 -12.24 22.89
CA VAL A 186 5.52 -11.80 21.61
C VAL A 186 6.78 -12.60 21.33
N LEU A 187 6.88 -13.19 20.12
CA LEU A 187 8.10 -13.86 19.69
C LEU A 187 8.85 -13.00 18.66
N PRO A 188 10.15 -12.73 18.87
CA PRO A 188 10.93 -11.96 17.92
C PRO A 188 11.17 -12.78 16.64
N LEU A 189 11.16 -12.11 15.49
CA LEU A 189 11.60 -12.71 14.24
C LEU A 189 13.14 -12.81 14.23
N GLY A 190 13.65 -14.04 14.28
CA GLY A 190 15.07 -14.30 14.05
C GLY A 190 15.40 -14.44 12.57
N THR A 191 16.68 -14.24 12.21
CA THR A 191 17.17 -14.39 10.82
C THR A 191 16.90 -15.78 10.22
N LEU A 192 16.90 -16.82 11.06
CA LEU A 192 16.68 -18.21 10.64
C LEU A 192 15.21 -18.65 10.77
N GLY A 193 14.38 -17.84 11.43
CA GLY A 193 13.00 -18.19 11.79
C GLY A 193 12.69 -17.84 13.24
N ILE A 194 11.58 -18.38 13.73
CA ILE A 194 11.00 -18.09 15.02
C ILE A 194 11.26 -19.27 15.94
N THR A 195 11.95 -19.03 17.06
CA THR A 195 12.22 -20.08 18.04
C THR A 195 11.02 -20.22 18.97
N VAL A 196 10.37 -21.39 18.93
CA VAL A 196 9.23 -21.72 19.77
C VAL A 196 9.68 -22.71 20.83
N ASN A 197 9.52 -22.37 22.11
CA ASN A 197 10.02 -23.18 23.22
C ASN A 197 9.01 -24.23 23.73
N GLU A 198 7.74 -24.12 23.35
CA GLU A 198 6.67 -25.01 23.80
C GLU A 198 5.58 -25.18 22.72
N PRO A 199 4.78 -26.25 22.73
CA PRO A 199 3.65 -26.38 21.82
C PRO A 199 2.59 -25.30 22.05
N GLY A 200 1.92 -24.86 20.98
CA GLY A 200 0.92 -23.80 21.04
C GLY A 200 0.49 -23.30 19.67
N GLU A 201 -0.05 -22.09 19.65
CA GLU A 201 -0.54 -21.42 18.45
C GLU A 201 0.28 -20.17 18.15
N LEU A 202 0.77 -20.08 16.92
CA LEU A 202 1.53 -18.95 16.42
C LEU A 202 0.64 -18.10 15.53
N THR A 203 0.25 -16.92 16.01
CA THR A 203 -0.61 -15.96 15.32
C THR A 203 0.23 -14.88 14.67
N VAL A 204 0.04 -14.66 13.38
CA VAL A 204 0.68 -13.53 12.66
C VAL A 204 -0.28 -12.36 12.66
N THR A 205 0.19 -11.16 13.01
CA THR A 205 -0.65 -9.95 13.07
C THR A 205 -0.92 -9.34 11.68
N GLU A 206 -0.99 -10.19 10.65
CA GLU A 206 -1.15 -9.86 9.23
C GLU A 206 -2.48 -10.38 8.67
N ASN A 207 -2.89 -9.91 7.50
CA ASN A 207 -4.14 -10.36 6.89
C ASN A 207 -4.05 -11.85 6.57
N PHE A 208 -5.08 -12.61 6.94
CA PHE A 208 -5.17 -14.00 6.52
C PHE A 208 -5.19 -14.07 4.99
N SER A 209 -4.27 -14.86 4.46
CA SER A 209 -4.14 -15.08 3.02
C SER A 209 -3.71 -16.52 2.78
N ARG A 210 -3.88 -16.96 1.53
CA ARG A 210 -3.36 -18.26 1.10
C ARG A 210 -1.84 -18.29 0.98
N GLY A 211 -1.19 -17.13 0.91
CA GLY A 211 0.26 -16.97 0.74
C GLY A 211 1.06 -17.33 2.00
N TRP A 212 0.49 -17.11 3.18
CA TRP A 212 1.16 -17.44 4.45
C TRP A 212 1.39 -18.94 4.59
N ARG A 213 2.65 -19.33 4.82
CA ARG A 213 3.08 -20.69 5.11
C ARG A 213 4.07 -20.68 6.25
N ALA A 214 3.94 -21.64 7.16
CA ALA A 214 4.92 -21.91 8.19
C ALA A 214 5.38 -23.37 8.08
N MET A 215 6.65 -23.62 8.37
CA MET A 215 7.27 -24.94 8.30
C MET A 215 8.09 -25.20 9.56
N GLN A 216 8.08 -26.44 10.01
CA GLN A 216 8.87 -26.93 11.13
C GLN A 216 9.39 -28.32 10.77
N ASP A 217 10.69 -28.54 10.93
CA ASP A 217 11.37 -29.82 10.64
C ASP A 217 11.04 -30.38 9.23
N GLY A 218 10.91 -29.50 8.24
CA GLY A 218 10.58 -29.86 6.84
C GLY A 218 9.11 -30.19 6.59
N SER A 219 8.26 -30.20 7.63
CA SER A 219 6.80 -30.36 7.50
C SER A 219 6.10 -29.00 7.50
N ARG A 220 4.98 -28.89 6.76
CA ARG A 220 4.14 -27.69 6.75
C ARG A 220 3.21 -27.70 7.95
N LEU A 221 3.14 -26.59 8.66
CA LEU A 221 2.19 -26.40 9.74
C LEU A 221 0.79 -26.12 9.20
N GLU A 222 -0.21 -26.59 9.92
CA GLU A 222 -1.62 -26.33 9.60
C GLU A 222 -1.92 -24.84 9.83
N ARG A 223 -2.48 -24.17 8.81
CA ARG A 223 -2.91 -22.78 8.89
C ARG A 223 -4.42 -22.71 9.13
N LYS A 224 -4.83 -22.03 10.19
CA LYS A 224 -6.23 -21.71 10.51
C LYS A 224 -6.45 -20.21 10.52
N ARG A 225 -7.72 -19.81 10.42
CA ARG A 225 -8.14 -18.41 10.56
C ARG A 225 -8.74 -18.27 11.95
N ASN A 226 -8.27 -17.30 12.74
CA ASN A 226 -8.90 -16.99 14.03
C ASN A 226 -10.16 -16.12 13.87
N VAL A 227 -10.87 -15.89 14.97
CA VAL A 227 -12.06 -15.02 15.05
C VAL A 227 -11.77 -13.60 14.55
N ASP A 228 -10.55 -13.08 14.78
CA ASP A 228 -10.11 -11.75 14.32
C ASP A 228 -9.65 -11.72 12.86
N GLY A 229 -9.79 -12.84 12.14
CA GLY A 229 -9.41 -12.93 10.72
C GLY A 229 -7.90 -13.00 10.47
N LEU A 230 -7.10 -13.31 11.50
CA LEU A 230 -5.64 -13.48 11.43
C LEU A 230 -5.25 -14.94 11.10
N PRO A 231 -4.11 -15.19 10.44
CA PRO A 231 -3.57 -16.52 10.23
C PRO A 231 -2.89 -17.04 11.49
N VAL A 232 -3.30 -18.24 11.90
CA VAL A 232 -2.79 -18.98 13.04
C VAL A 232 -2.17 -20.28 12.56
N PHE A 233 -1.01 -20.63 13.10
CA PHE A 233 -0.30 -21.88 12.83
C PHE A 233 -0.19 -22.70 14.10
N THR A 234 -0.68 -23.94 14.07
CA THR A 234 -0.57 -24.84 15.22
C THR A 234 0.82 -25.47 15.25
N VAL A 235 1.58 -25.18 16.31
CA VAL A 235 2.92 -25.72 16.56
C VAL A 235 2.80 -26.86 17.57
N THR A 236 3.10 -28.09 17.15
CA THR A 236 2.92 -29.28 18.00
C THR A 236 4.17 -29.64 18.82
N LYS A 237 5.34 -29.12 18.43
CA LYS A 237 6.62 -29.41 19.06
C LYS A 237 7.42 -28.13 19.28
N PRO A 238 8.23 -28.04 20.34
CA PRO A 238 9.19 -26.96 20.46
C PRO A 238 10.26 -27.08 19.37
N GLY A 239 10.73 -25.94 18.84
CA GLY A 239 11.77 -25.89 17.81
C GLY A 239 11.71 -24.62 16.97
N LEU A 240 12.51 -24.61 15.90
CA LEU A 240 12.56 -23.51 14.95
C LEU A 240 11.40 -23.61 13.95
N VAL A 241 10.62 -22.54 13.83
CA VAL A 241 9.56 -22.41 12.83
C VAL A 241 9.99 -21.39 11.79
N THR A 242 10.09 -21.82 10.53
CA THR A 242 10.37 -20.92 9.41
C THR A 242 9.07 -20.48 8.78
N MET A 243 8.88 -19.17 8.67
CA MET A 243 7.69 -18.57 8.05
C MET A 243 8.04 -17.98 6.68
N MET A 244 7.09 -18.05 5.74
CA MET A 244 7.21 -17.43 4.43
C MET A 244 5.85 -16.95 3.92
N TYR A 245 5.88 -15.90 3.10
CA TYR A 245 4.72 -15.42 2.36
C TYR A 245 4.90 -15.70 0.85
N ASP A 246 4.04 -16.54 0.29
CA ASP A 246 4.01 -16.82 -1.15
C ASP A 246 3.14 -15.80 -1.89
N GLY A 247 3.79 -14.79 -2.49
CA GLY A 247 3.19 -13.77 -3.35
C GLY A 247 3.26 -14.07 -4.86
N THR A 248 3.50 -15.32 -5.27
CA THR A 248 3.80 -15.66 -6.67
C THR A 248 2.71 -15.25 -7.65
N SER A 249 1.43 -15.41 -7.29
CA SER A 249 0.30 -15.02 -8.14
C SER A 249 0.28 -13.51 -8.44
N ARG A 250 0.51 -12.68 -7.42
CA ARG A 250 0.58 -11.22 -7.58
C ARG A 250 1.80 -10.83 -8.42
N ARG A 251 2.96 -11.43 -8.16
CA ARG A 251 4.17 -11.19 -8.96
C ARG A 251 3.95 -11.55 -10.43
N ALA A 252 3.24 -12.65 -10.71
CA ALA A 252 2.88 -13.03 -12.07
C ALA A 252 1.95 -12.00 -12.72
N LEU A 253 0.92 -11.51 -12.01
CA LEU A 253 0.01 -10.49 -12.52
C LEU A 253 0.70 -9.14 -12.77
N VAL A 254 1.58 -8.70 -11.88
CA VAL A 254 2.37 -7.47 -12.08
C VAL A 254 3.31 -7.60 -13.27
N SER A 255 3.96 -8.76 -13.40
CA SER A 255 4.82 -9.04 -14.57
C SER A 255 4.02 -9.04 -15.86
N PHE A 256 2.82 -9.63 -15.85
CA PHE A 256 1.91 -9.62 -16.98
C PHE A 256 1.45 -8.20 -17.33
N GLN A 257 1.06 -7.39 -16.34
CA GLN A 257 0.70 -5.99 -16.54
C GLN A 257 1.85 -5.19 -17.16
N PHE A 258 3.08 -5.41 -16.70
CA PHE A 258 4.27 -4.77 -17.27
C PHE A 258 4.49 -5.17 -18.74
N ILE A 259 4.37 -6.47 -19.07
CA ILE A 259 4.47 -6.96 -20.45
C ILE A 259 3.40 -6.32 -21.34
N VAL A 260 2.15 -6.24 -20.86
CA VAL A 260 1.06 -5.59 -21.60
C VAL A 260 1.37 -4.12 -21.85
N LEU A 261 1.82 -3.38 -20.83
CA LEU A 261 2.18 -1.97 -20.95
C LEU A 261 3.30 -1.74 -21.98
N VAL A 262 4.37 -2.55 -21.91
CA VAL A 262 5.48 -2.49 -22.88
C VAL A 262 4.97 -2.83 -24.28
N THR A 263 4.12 -3.84 -24.43
CA THR A 263 3.54 -4.23 -25.72
C THR A 263 2.71 -3.10 -26.33
N VAL A 264 1.84 -2.46 -25.53
CA VAL A 264 1.05 -1.30 -25.97
C VAL A 264 1.97 -0.14 -26.38
N MET A 265 3.03 0.13 -25.62
CA MET A 265 4.02 1.16 -25.96
C MET A 265 4.71 0.88 -27.30
N VAL A 266 5.10 -0.38 -27.55
CA VAL A 266 5.70 -0.82 -28.82
C VAL A 266 4.71 -0.69 -29.99
N LEU A 267 3.46 -1.06 -29.80
CA LEU A 267 2.42 -0.95 -30.83
C LEU A 267 1.98 0.50 -31.08
N ALA A 268 2.11 1.37 -30.09
CA ALA A 268 1.81 2.79 -30.20
C ALA A 268 2.97 3.60 -30.81
N LEU A 269 4.18 3.04 -30.88
CA LEU A 269 5.31 3.68 -31.57
C LEU A 269 4.99 3.78 -33.07
N PRO A 270 5.20 4.95 -33.70
CA PRO A 270 4.97 5.11 -35.12
C PRO A 270 5.86 4.13 -35.89
N ALA A 271 5.23 3.27 -36.70
CA ALA A 271 5.97 2.41 -37.62
C ALA A 271 6.73 3.31 -38.62
N GLY A 272 8.04 3.10 -38.74
CA GLY A 272 8.83 3.76 -39.78
C GLY A 272 8.25 3.49 -41.17
N ARG A 273 8.39 4.46 -42.09
CA ARG A 273 7.90 4.37 -43.49
C ARG A 273 8.20 2.99 -44.05
N ARG A 274 7.18 2.34 -44.63
CA ARG A 274 7.39 1.06 -45.33
C ARG A 274 8.32 1.31 -46.51
N ARG A 275 9.24 0.40 -46.83
CA ARG A 275 10.14 0.55 -48.00
C ARG A 275 9.41 0.82 -49.33
N ARG A 276 8.14 0.44 -49.45
CA ARG A 276 7.29 0.71 -50.63
C ARG A 276 6.79 2.17 -50.71
N GLU A 277 6.99 2.95 -49.66
CA GLU A 277 6.59 4.36 -49.54
C GLU A 277 7.80 5.30 -49.64
N ILE A 278 9.01 4.77 -49.83
CA ILE A 278 10.24 5.52 -50.07
C ILE A 278 10.37 5.71 -51.58
N GLU A 279 10.46 6.95 -52.06
CA GLU A 279 10.75 7.22 -53.47
C GLU A 279 12.21 6.85 -53.79
N ASP A 280 12.47 6.25 -54.96
CA ASP A 280 13.82 5.79 -55.37
C ASP A 280 14.88 6.93 -55.35
N ALA A 281 14.46 8.19 -55.33
CA ALA A 281 15.33 9.36 -55.21
C ALA A 281 15.97 9.56 -53.81
N GLU A 282 15.41 8.95 -52.76
CA GLU A 282 15.97 8.99 -51.39
C GLU A 282 16.89 7.80 -51.08
N LEU A 283 17.06 6.86 -52.02
CA LEU A 283 17.89 5.65 -51.89
C LEU A 283 19.29 5.77 -52.55
N ALA A 284 19.64 6.96 -53.04
CA ALA A 284 20.91 7.28 -53.69
C ALA A 284 21.93 7.92 -52.75
#